data_AF-A0A7C8Z1W2-F1
#
_entry.id   AF-A0A7C8Z1W2-F1
#
_cell.length_a   1.000
_cell.length_b   1.000
_cell.length_c   1.000
_cell.angle_alpha   90.00
_cell.angle_beta   90.00
_cell.angle_gamma   90.00
#
_symmetry.space_group_name_H-M   'P 1'
#
loop_
_entity.id
_entity.type
_entity.pdbx_description
1 polymer ?
#
loop_
_entity_poly.entity_id
_entity_poly.type
_entity_poly.pdbx_seq_one_letter_code
_entity_poly.pdbx_strand_id
1 'polypeptide(L)'
;FFQNLRTVHLKMARKKVRLEYIENDTARRVTYKKRVKGIVKKTQELSVLCGVDACAIVYGPYDKAPVVWPSCEAEARRILMEFKRKPEMDQSQRRFTQLTFLKQSVTKAEERLVKLQRRNRELGIENLMIDLLSGKPLEQISCRDLPDLLWVVE
;
A
#
# COMPACT_ATOMS: atom_id res chain seq x y z
N PHE A 1 5.08 39.46 35.86
CA PHE A 1 4.80 38.03 36.11
C PHE A 1 3.82 37.52 35.04
N PHE A 2 4.26 37.49 33.78
CA PHE A 2 3.43 37.19 32.62
C PHE A 2 3.43 35.69 32.29
N GLN A 3 2.22 35.17 32.06
CA GLN A 3 1.82 34.13 31.10
C GLN A 3 2.16 32.66 31.35
N ASN A 4 1.16 31.98 31.94
CA ASN A 4 0.46 30.83 31.37
C ASN A 4 0.89 30.37 29.96
N LEU A 5 1.48 29.18 29.90
CA LEU A 5 1.41 28.27 28.74
C LEU A 5 1.09 26.86 29.26
N ARG A 6 -0.20 26.59 29.48
CA ARG A 6 -0.69 25.21 29.44
C ARG A 6 -0.51 24.73 28.02
N THR A 7 0.56 24.00 27.76
CA THR A 7 0.74 23.22 26.54
C THR A 7 -0.37 22.19 26.49
N VAL A 8 -1.49 22.54 25.87
CA VAL A 8 -2.53 21.60 25.50
C VAL A 8 -1.86 20.62 24.54
N HIS A 9 -1.51 19.44 25.05
CA HIS A 9 -1.07 18.31 24.24
C HIS A 9 -2.28 17.87 23.41
N LEU A 10 -2.57 18.61 22.34
CA LEU A 10 -3.45 18.19 21.27
C LEU A 10 -2.93 16.82 20.83
N LYS A 11 -3.70 15.76 21.10
CA LYS A 11 -3.48 14.45 20.49
C LYS A 11 -3.47 14.70 18.99
N MET A 12 -2.28 14.82 18.40
CA MET A 12 -2.13 15.00 16.96
C MET A 12 -2.87 13.84 16.31
N ALA A 13 -3.96 14.15 15.63
CA ALA A 13 -4.73 13.16 14.89
C ALA A 13 -3.74 12.38 14.01
N ARG A 14 -3.72 11.06 14.20
CA ARG A 14 -2.75 10.18 13.55
C ARG A 14 -2.96 10.29 12.04
N LYS A 15 -2.06 10.98 11.33
CA LYS A 15 -2.15 11.08 9.86
C LYS A 15 -2.17 9.67 9.29
N LYS A 16 -3.12 9.42 8.37
CA LYS A 16 -3.20 8.16 7.64
C LYS A 16 -1.87 7.93 6.92
N VAL A 17 -1.20 6.83 7.24
CA VAL A 17 0.09 6.48 6.66
C VAL A 17 -0.14 5.80 5.31
N ARG A 18 0.58 6.22 4.28
CA ARG A 18 0.58 5.53 2.97
C ARG A 18 1.35 4.21 3.10
N LEU A 19 0.84 3.15 2.46
CA LEU A 19 1.49 1.83 2.45
C LEU A 19 2.52 1.77 1.32
N GLU A 20 3.53 2.64 1.41
CA GLU A 20 4.62 2.76 0.46
C GLU A 20 5.96 2.71 1.21
N TYR A 21 7.06 2.61 0.46
CA TYR A 21 8.39 2.63 1.05
C TYR A 21 8.64 3.99 1.73
N ILE A 22 9.15 3.98 2.97
CA ILE A 22 9.46 5.20 3.71
C ILE A 22 10.88 5.62 3.34
N GLU A 23 11.04 6.66 2.53
CA GLU A 23 12.38 7.09 2.05
C GLU A 23 13.33 7.51 3.17
N ASN A 24 12.83 8.27 4.15
CA ASN A 24 13.62 8.74 5.28
C ASN A 24 14.06 7.56 6.18
N ASP A 25 15.37 7.28 6.25
CA ASP A 25 15.89 6.11 6.97
C ASP A 25 15.57 6.13 8.47
N THR A 26 15.70 7.27 9.13
CA THR A 26 15.40 7.41 10.57
C THR A 26 13.93 7.10 10.84
N ALA A 27 13.03 7.70 10.06
CA ALA A 27 11.60 7.43 10.16
C ALA A 27 11.25 5.98 9.84
N ARG A 28 11.90 5.41 8.82
CA ARG A 28 11.75 4.00 8.42
C ARG A 28 12.19 3.06 9.52
N ARG A 29 13.35 3.29 10.14
CA ARG A 29 13.90 2.50 11.26
C ARG A 29 13.00 2.54 12.49
N VAL A 30 12.55 3.72 12.90
CA VAL A 30 11.62 3.86 14.03
C VAL A 30 10.29 3.16 13.75
N THR A 31 9.76 3.33 12.54
CA THR A 31 8.51 2.68 12.12
C THR A 31 8.65 1.17 12.07
N TYR A 32 9.75 0.66 11.51
CA TYR A 32 10.08 -0.76 11.46
C TYR A 32 10.08 -1.36 12.87
N LYS A 33 10.86 -0.81 13.81
CA LYS A 33 10.92 -1.32 15.19
C LYS A 33 9.54 -1.35 15.86
N LYS A 34 8.74 -0.29 15.69
CA LYS A 34 7.37 -0.22 16.23
C LYS A 34 6.44 -1.26 15.59
N ARG A 35 6.50 -1.44 14.27
CA ARG A 35 5.65 -2.39 13.53
C ARG A 35 6.02 -3.84 13.82
N VAL A 36 7.31 -4.19 13.84
CA VAL A 36 7.77 -5.55 14.17
C VAL A 36 7.34 -5.93 15.58
N LYS A 37 7.55 -5.04 16.56
CA LYS A 37 7.05 -5.25 17.93
C LYS A 37 5.53 -5.45 17.98
N GLY A 38 4.79 -4.65 17.20
CA GLY A 38 3.33 -4.77 17.08
C GLY A 38 2.89 -6.10 16.47
N ILE A 39 3.56 -6.56 15.40
CA ILE A 39 3.31 -7.85 14.75
C ILE A 39 3.53 -8.98 15.74
N VAL A 40 4.70 -9.06 16.38
CA VAL A 40 5.02 -10.10 17.36
C VAL A 40 3.99 -10.14 18.49
N LYS A 41 3.63 -8.97 19.04
CA LYS A 41 2.60 -8.87 20.09
C LYS A 41 1.25 -9.42 19.61
N LYS A 42 0.83 -9.07 18.39
CA LYS A 42 -0.45 -9.53 17.83
C LYS A 42 -0.45 -11.01 17.52
N THR A 43 0.67 -11.57 17.06
CA THR A 43 0.83 -13.01 16.85
C THR A 43 0.73 -13.77 18.17
N GLN A 44 1.36 -13.26 19.23
CA GLN A 44 1.25 -13.82 20.57
C GLN A 44 -0.19 -13.78 21.10
N GLU A 45 -0.84 -12.61 21.02
CA GLU A 45 -2.23 -12.45 21.44
C GLU A 45 -3.15 -13.42 20.68
N LEU A 46 -2.97 -13.55 19.36
CA LEU A 46 -3.76 -14.47 18.54
C LEU A 46 -3.56 -15.93 18.98
N SER A 47 -2.32 -16.34 19.21
CA SER A 47 -2.00 -17.70 19.64
C SER A 47 -2.62 -18.03 21.00
N VAL A 48 -2.48 -17.12 21.98
CA VAL A 48 -2.99 -17.31 23.35
C VAL A 48 -4.52 -17.27 23.38
N LEU A 49 -5.15 -16.29 22.73
CA LEU A 49 -6.60 -16.09 22.81
C LEU A 49 -7.38 -17.14 22.02
N CYS A 50 -6.83 -17.61 20.91
CA CYS A 50 -7.52 -18.56 20.05
C CYS A 50 -7.02 -20.00 20.20
N GLY A 51 -5.96 -20.23 20.99
CA GLY A 51 -5.36 -21.56 21.16
C GLY A 51 -4.79 -22.13 19.85
N VAL A 52 -4.26 -21.27 18.98
CA VAL A 52 -3.73 -21.65 17.67
C VAL A 52 -2.21 -21.58 17.64
N ASP A 53 -1.59 -22.52 16.94
CA ASP A 53 -0.17 -22.45 16.60
C ASP A 53 0.07 -21.29 15.63
N ALA A 54 0.84 -20.29 16.06
CA ALA A 54 1.22 -19.15 15.25
C ALA A 54 2.73 -18.90 15.34
N CYS A 55 3.31 -18.38 14.27
CA CYS A 55 4.73 -18.05 14.23
C CYS A 55 4.94 -16.76 13.42
N ALA A 56 5.88 -15.93 13.85
CA ALA A 56 6.32 -14.75 13.13
C ALA A 56 7.84 -14.79 12.95
N ILE A 57 8.30 -14.63 11.71
CA ILE A 57 9.71 -14.53 11.35
C ILE A 57 9.86 -13.26 10.50
N VAL A 58 10.58 -12.27 11.02
CA VAL A 58 10.73 -10.97 10.36
C VAL A 58 12.21 -10.66 10.13
N TYR A 59 12.57 -10.55 8.85
CA TYR A 59 13.87 -10.05 8.43
C TYR A 59 13.78 -8.54 8.17
N GLY A 60 14.82 -7.81 8.53
CA GLY A 60 14.93 -6.40 8.22
C GLY A 60 16.38 -5.93 8.16
N PRO A 61 16.64 -4.81 7.46
CA PRO A 61 18.00 -4.33 7.20
C PRO A 61 18.68 -3.73 8.44
N TYR A 62 17.96 -3.63 9.57
CA TYR A 62 18.44 -2.98 10.79
C TYR A 62 18.90 -3.95 11.87
N ASP A 63 18.60 -5.23 11.71
CA ASP A 63 18.89 -6.27 12.69
C ASP A 63 19.87 -7.29 12.06
N LYS A 64 20.85 -7.76 12.85
CA LYS A 64 21.81 -8.78 12.39
C LYS A 64 21.17 -10.17 12.22
N ALA A 65 20.07 -10.41 12.91
CA ALA A 65 19.33 -11.66 12.93
C ALA A 65 17.83 -11.37 12.83
N PRO A 66 17.02 -12.31 12.30
CA PRO A 66 15.58 -12.13 12.23
C PRO A 66 14.96 -12.04 13.62
N VAL A 67 13.89 -11.25 13.74
CA VAL A 67 13.01 -11.30 14.90
C VAL A 67 12.08 -12.49 14.75
N VAL A 68 12.16 -13.42 15.70
CA VAL A 68 11.39 -14.67 15.69
C VAL A 68 10.47 -14.74 16.90
N TRP A 69 9.24 -15.19 16.66
CA TRP A 69 8.29 -15.58 17.69
C TRP A 69 7.63 -16.92 17.30
N PRO A 70 7.48 -17.90 18.21
CA PRO A 70 7.94 -17.90 19.61
C PRO A 70 9.46 -17.76 19.77
N SER A 71 9.91 -17.24 20.91
CA SER A 71 11.35 -17.08 21.19
C SER A 71 12.07 -18.42 21.34
N CYS A 72 11.33 -19.48 21.67
CA CYS A 72 11.85 -20.85 21.63
C CYS A 72 12.01 -21.31 20.18
N GLU A 73 13.25 -21.43 19.73
CA GLU A 73 13.56 -21.77 18.34
C GLU A 73 13.08 -23.17 17.96
N ALA A 74 13.07 -24.12 18.90
CA ALA A 74 12.53 -25.47 18.69
C ALA A 74 11.01 -25.45 18.43
N GLU A 75 10.27 -24.61 19.16
CA GLU A 75 8.83 -24.43 18.98
C GLU A 75 8.51 -23.73 17.67
N ALA A 76 9.19 -22.64 17.34
CA ALA A 76 9.04 -21.95 16.07
C ALA A 76 9.32 -22.89 14.87
N ARG A 77 10.36 -23.75 14.99
CA ARG A 77 10.66 -24.79 14.01
C ARG A 77 9.55 -25.84 13.91
N ARG A 78 9.02 -26.33 15.04
CA ARG A 78 7.89 -27.28 15.06
C ARG A 78 6.71 -26.74 14.25
N ILE A 79 6.29 -25.51 14.56
CA ILE A 79 5.15 -24.85 13.90
C ILE A 79 5.43 -24.70 12.39
N LEU A 80 6.64 -24.27 12.02
CA LEU A 80 7.02 -24.12 10.61
C LEU A 80 7.04 -25.45 9.85
N MET A 81 7.55 -26.51 10.47
CA MET A 81 7.59 -27.85 9.86
C MET A 81 6.17 -28.41 9.69
N GLU A 82 5.32 -28.25 10.70
CA GLU A 82 3.92 -28.67 10.63
C GLU A 82 3.17 -27.93 9.52
N PHE A 83 3.36 -26.61 9.40
CA PHE A 83 2.80 -25.83 8.31
C PHE A 83 3.24 -26.35 6.93
N LYS A 84 4.53 -26.66 6.76
CA LYS A 84 5.08 -27.20 5.50
C LYS A 84 4.57 -28.59 5.15
N ARG A 85 4.12 -29.37 6.12
CA ARG A 85 3.57 -30.72 5.91
C ARG A 85 2.11 -30.69 5.42
N LYS A 86 1.40 -29.57 5.58
CA LYS A 86 0.01 -29.45 5.11
C LYS A 86 -0.06 -29.44 3.57
N PRO A 87 -1.15 -29.90 2.95
CA PRO A 87 -1.36 -29.79 1.50
C PRO A 87 -1.28 -28.34 1.01
N GLU A 88 -0.85 -28.13 -0.23
CA GLU A 88 -0.68 -26.77 -0.79
C GLU A 88 -1.98 -25.96 -0.80
N MET A 89 -3.14 -26.63 -0.97
CA MET A 89 -4.45 -26.00 -0.88
C MET A 89 -4.70 -25.35 0.49
N ASP A 90 -4.29 -26.00 1.58
CA ASP A 90 -4.43 -25.49 2.94
C ASP A 90 -3.38 -24.42 3.25
N GLN A 91 -2.17 -24.55 2.69
CA GLN A 91 -1.13 -23.53 2.83
C GLN A 91 -1.49 -22.22 2.10
N SER A 92 -2.18 -22.32 0.97
CA SER A 92 -2.45 -21.20 0.06
C SER A 92 -3.78 -20.50 0.32
N GLN A 93 -4.73 -21.13 1.02
CA GLN A 93 -6.11 -20.64 1.19
C GLN A 93 -6.21 -19.17 1.65
N ARG A 94 -5.23 -18.69 2.43
CA ARG A 94 -5.10 -17.29 2.85
C ARG A 94 -3.68 -16.73 2.72
N ARG A 95 -2.87 -17.30 1.84
CA ARG A 95 -1.47 -16.87 1.67
C ARG A 95 -1.43 -15.49 1.03
N PHE A 96 -0.98 -14.50 1.80
CA PHE A 96 -0.67 -13.17 1.27
C PHE A 96 0.84 -13.07 1.06
N THR A 97 1.26 -12.90 -0.19
CA THR A 97 2.68 -12.76 -0.56
C THR A 97 3.01 -11.34 -1.00
N GLN A 98 4.30 -11.01 -1.00
CA GLN A 98 4.76 -9.75 -1.60
C GLN A 98 4.39 -9.68 -3.08
N LEU A 99 4.48 -10.80 -3.82
CA LEU A 99 4.10 -10.85 -5.24
C LEU A 99 2.62 -10.54 -5.44
N THR A 100 1.72 -11.11 -4.62
CA THR A 100 0.28 -10.80 -4.70
C THR A 100 -0.01 -9.34 -4.37
N PHE A 101 0.68 -8.76 -3.39
CA PHE A 101 0.56 -7.33 -3.08
C PHE A 101 1.04 -6.44 -4.23
N LEU A 102 2.19 -6.77 -4.83
CA LEU A 102 2.75 -6.02 -5.96
C LEU A 102 1.82 -6.10 -7.18
N LYS A 103 1.33 -7.30 -7.52
CA LYS A 103 0.33 -7.48 -8.60
C LYS A 103 -0.90 -6.59 -8.36
N GLN A 104 -1.49 -6.63 -7.16
CA GLN A 104 -2.63 -5.77 -6.81
C GLN A 104 -2.30 -4.27 -6.88
N SER A 105 -1.06 -3.89 -6.57
CA SER A 105 -0.62 -2.50 -6.62
C SER A 105 -0.45 -2.01 -8.06
N VAL A 106 0.06 -2.87 -8.94
CA VAL A 106 0.15 -2.64 -10.39
C VAL A 106 -1.25 -2.48 -10.98
N THR A 107 -2.17 -3.40 -10.71
CA THR A 107 -3.56 -3.30 -11.20
C THR A 107 -4.22 -1.99 -10.77
N LYS A 108 -4.05 -1.59 -9.50
CA LYS A 108 -4.57 -0.30 -9.01
C LYS A 108 -3.91 0.91 -9.68
N ALA A 109 -2.65 0.82 -10.06
CA ALA A 109 -1.97 1.88 -10.79
C ALA A 109 -2.47 1.96 -12.24
N GLU A 110 -2.69 0.84 -12.90
CA GLU A 110 -3.28 0.74 -14.25
C GLU A 110 -4.69 1.31 -14.28
N GLU A 111 -5.55 0.95 -13.32
CA GLU A 111 -6.90 1.52 -13.19
C GLU A 111 -6.88 3.04 -13.03
N ARG A 112 -5.90 3.57 -12.28
CA ARG A 112 -5.73 5.02 -12.12
C ARG A 112 -5.25 5.67 -13.42
N LEU A 113 -4.36 5.00 -14.14
CA LEU A 113 -3.86 5.48 -15.44
C LEU A 113 -5.01 5.61 -16.45
N VAL A 114 -5.85 4.58 -16.57
CA VAL A 114 -7.02 4.60 -17.47
C VAL A 114 -7.98 5.73 -17.10
N LYS A 115 -8.24 5.95 -15.79
CA LYS A 115 -9.08 7.06 -15.32
C LYS A 115 -8.48 8.44 -15.65
N LEU A 116 -7.17 8.60 -15.49
CA LEU A 116 -6.49 9.84 -15.84
C LEU A 116 -6.47 10.08 -17.35
N GLN A 117 -6.25 9.04 -18.16
CA GLN A 117 -6.33 9.13 -19.61
C GLN A 117 -7.73 9.56 -20.07
N ARG A 118 -8.78 8.93 -19.53
CA ARG A 118 -10.16 9.32 -19.81
C ARG A 118 -10.41 10.80 -19.46
N ARG A 119 -9.97 11.24 -18.28
CA ARG A 119 -10.14 12.65 -17.86
C ARG A 119 -9.37 13.62 -18.74
N ASN A 120 -8.15 13.27 -19.15
CA ASN A 120 -7.37 14.09 -20.07
C ASN A 120 -8.06 14.22 -21.43
N ARG A 121 -8.67 13.13 -21.94
CA ARG A 121 -9.45 13.16 -23.19
C ARG A 121 -10.70 14.03 -23.07
N GLU A 122 -11.46 13.88 -21.98
CA GLU A 122 -12.65 14.70 -21.70
C GLU A 122 -12.29 16.21 -21.68
N LEU A 123 -11.19 16.57 -21.02
CA LEU A 123 -10.66 17.94 -21.03
C LEU A 123 -10.17 18.39 -22.41
N GLY A 124 -9.58 17.48 -23.19
CA GLY A 124 -9.20 17.74 -24.59
C GLY A 124 -10.40 18.15 -25.43
N ILE A 125 -11.48 17.36 -25.38
CA ILE A 125 -12.73 17.64 -26.09
C ILE A 125 -13.36 18.95 -25.61
N GLU A 126 -13.40 19.21 -24.31
CA GLU A 126 -13.93 20.46 -23.75
C GLU A 126 -13.17 21.69 -24.28
N ASN A 127 -11.84 21.62 -24.31
CA ASN A 127 -11.00 22.68 -24.88
C ASN A 127 -11.26 22.89 -26.38
N LEU A 128 -11.44 21.81 -27.15
CA LEU A 128 -11.77 21.91 -28.58
C LEU A 128 -13.14 22.57 -28.80
N MET A 129 -14.16 22.21 -28.00
CA MET A 129 -15.48 22.84 -28.09
C MET A 129 -15.40 24.34 -27.81
N ILE A 130 -14.66 24.76 -26.79
CA ILE A 130 -14.44 26.17 -26.46
C ILE A 130 -13.78 26.90 -27.63
N ASP A 131 -12.76 26.30 -28.24
CA ASP A 131 -12.03 26.87 -29.38
C ASP A 131 -12.94 27.06 -30.62
N LEU A 132 -13.79 26.07 -30.92
CA LEU A 132 -14.78 26.15 -32.00
C LEU A 132 -15.84 27.24 -31.75
N LEU A 133 -16.38 27.31 -30.52
CA LEU A 133 -17.34 28.34 -30.14
C LEU A 133 -16.74 29.75 -30.16
N SER A 134 -15.42 29.85 -29.97
CA SER A 134 -14.67 31.11 -30.05
C SER A 134 -14.35 31.53 -31.50
N GLY A 135 -14.78 30.76 -32.51
CA GLY A 135 -14.59 31.08 -33.92
C GLY A 135 -13.23 30.69 -34.50
N LYS A 136 -12.45 29.83 -33.82
CA LYS A 136 -11.21 29.31 -34.40
C LYS A 136 -11.52 28.36 -35.57
N PRO A 137 -10.87 28.51 -36.73
CA PRO A 137 -11.09 27.65 -37.89
C PRO A 137 -10.58 26.23 -37.64
N LEU A 138 -11.32 25.23 -38.16
CA LEU A 138 -11.04 23.79 -38.02
C LEU A 138 -9.65 23.39 -38.54
N GLU A 139 -9.05 24.16 -39.46
CA GLU A 139 -7.71 23.86 -40.01
C GLU A 139 -6.56 24.06 -39.01
N GLN A 140 -6.79 24.72 -37.87
CA GLN A 140 -5.80 24.89 -36.80
C GLN A 140 -5.90 23.82 -35.70
N ILE A 141 -6.91 22.96 -35.75
CA ILE A 141 -7.06 21.85 -34.81
C ILE A 141 -6.05 20.77 -35.19
N SER A 142 -5.19 20.41 -34.25
CA SER A 142 -4.09 19.47 -34.48
C SER A 142 -4.65 18.08 -34.80
N CYS A 143 -4.09 17.39 -35.80
CA CYS A 143 -4.48 16.01 -36.12
C CYS A 143 -4.22 15.03 -34.95
N ARG A 144 -3.51 15.47 -33.91
CA ARG A 144 -3.29 14.74 -32.66
C ARG A 144 -4.56 14.64 -31.80
N ASP A 145 -5.56 15.49 -32.04
CA ASP A 145 -6.79 15.57 -31.27
C ASP A 145 -7.95 14.76 -31.91
N LEU A 146 -7.77 14.32 -33.17
CA LEU A 146 -8.71 13.48 -33.93
C LEU A 146 -9.00 12.09 -33.29
N PRO A 147 -8.02 11.38 -32.69
CA PRO A 147 -8.30 10.12 -32.00
C PRO A 147 -9.24 10.28 -30.79
N ASP A 148 -9.23 11.45 -30.14
CA ASP A 148 -10.08 11.73 -28.98
C ASP A 148 -11.52 12.09 -29.41
N LEU A 149 -11.69 12.67 -30.60
CA LEU A 149 -13.00 12.90 -31.24
C LEU A 149 -13.64 11.61 -31.78
N LEU A 150 -12.85 10.68 -32.31
CA LEU A 150 -13.34 9.39 -32.82
C LEU A 150 -14.03 8.57 -31.73
N TRP A 151 -13.60 8.70 -30.48
CA TRP A 151 -14.19 8.04 -29.30
C TRP A 151 -15.59 8.56 -28.93
N VAL A 152 -16.00 9.74 -29.39
CA VAL A 152 -17.35 10.28 -29.11
C VAL A 152 -18.41 9.63 -30.03
N VAL A 153 -17.97 8.98 -31.11
CA VAL A 153 -18.82 8.44 -32.17
C VAL A 153 -18.93 6.90 -32.09
N GLU A 154 -18.08 6.23 -31.29
CA GLU A 154 -18.17 4.81 -30.91
C GLU A 154 -18.77 4.63 -29.50
#